data_AF-A0A4R7AYK6-F1
#
_entry.id   AF-A0A4R7AYK6-F1
#
_cell.length_a   1.000
_cell.length_b   1.000
_cell.length_c   1.000
_cell.angle_alpha   90.00
_cell.angle_beta   90.00
_cell.angle_gamma   90.00
#
_symmetry.space_group_name_H-M   'P 1'
#
loop_
_entity.id
_entity.type
_entity.pdbx_description
1 polymer ?
#
loop_
_entity_poly.entity_id
_entity_poly.type
_entity_poly.pdbx_seq_one_letter_code
_entity_poly.pdbx_strand_id
1 'polypeptide(L)'
;MPKLKQGTILPSIEEDAAIDAGIAADPDTFEASAADFKAMKPMRGRPKAQSTKRPVTIRLDAEVVDAFQLGGEGWQTRINEVLKDYVQKHKVA
;
A
#
# COMPACT_ATOMS: atom_id res chain seq x y z
N MET A 1 6.17 -14.44 14.57
CA MET A 1 4.82 -13.87 14.35
C MET A 1 4.65 -12.68 15.29
N PRO A 2 4.09 -11.55 14.83
CA PRO A 2 3.83 -10.42 15.72
C PRO A 2 2.89 -10.86 16.87
N LYS A 3 3.10 -10.32 18.07
CA LYS A 3 2.25 -10.63 19.23
C LYS A 3 0.86 -10.04 19.02
N LEU A 4 -0.18 -10.77 19.43
CA LEU A 4 -1.55 -10.25 19.46
C LEU A 4 -1.62 -9.05 20.40
N LYS A 5 -2.54 -8.11 20.12
CA LYS A 5 -2.76 -6.93 20.95
C LYS A 5 -3.29 -7.36 22.32
N GLN A 6 -2.93 -6.61 23.36
CA GLN A 6 -3.51 -6.79 24.68
C GLN A 6 -5.04 -6.63 24.63
N GLY A 7 -5.79 -7.56 25.21
CA GLY A 7 -7.25 -7.60 25.15
C GLY A 7 -7.86 -8.34 23.95
N THR A 8 -7.05 -9.05 23.16
CA THR A 8 -7.59 -9.93 22.10
C THR A 8 -8.35 -11.09 22.74
N ILE A 9 -9.64 -11.23 22.41
CA ILE A 9 -10.49 -12.35 22.82
C ILE A 9 -10.38 -13.44 21.76
N LEU A 10 -10.10 -14.66 22.19
CA LEU A 10 -10.16 -15.85 21.34
C LEU A 10 -11.45 -16.61 21.66
N PRO A 11 -12.12 -17.20 20.66
CA PRO A 11 -13.24 -18.08 20.93
C PRO A 11 -12.86 -19.19 21.92
N SER A 12 -13.80 -19.54 22.78
CA SER A 12 -13.77 -20.76 23.57
C SER A 12 -14.08 -21.98 22.71
N ILE A 13 -13.80 -23.18 23.22
CA ILE A 13 -14.08 -24.44 22.52
C ILE A 13 -15.58 -24.58 22.18
N GLU A 14 -16.47 -24.13 23.06
CA GLU A 14 -17.92 -24.16 22.84
C GLU A 14 -18.34 -23.19 21.73
N GLU A 15 -17.73 -22.01 21.70
CA GLU A 15 -17.96 -21.01 20.66
C GLU A 15 -17.42 -21.47 19.31
N ASP A 16 -16.23 -22.08 19.28
CA ASP A 16 -15.67 -22.69 18.07
C ASP A 16 -16.59 -23.79 17.52
N ALA A 17 -17.10 -24.67 18.38
CA ALA A 17 -18.02 -25.73 17.97
C ALA A 17 -19.35 -25.16 17.42
N ALA A 18 -19.85 -24.06 17.99
CA ALA A 18 -21.04 -23.39 17.49
C ALA A 18 -20.81 -22.71 16.12
N ILE A 19 -19.62 -22.15 15.90
CA ILE A 19 -19.19 -21.60 14.61
C ILE A 19 -19.13 -22.71 13.55
N ASP A 20 -18.47 -23.83 13.86
CA ASP A 20 -18.35 -24.98 12.95
C ASP A 20 -19.73 -25.56 12.57
N ALA A 21 -20.64 -25.68 13.54
CA ALA A 21 -22.00 -26.13 13.28
C ALA A 21 -22.78 -25.16 12.38
N GLY A 22 -22.57 -23.85 12.54
CA GLY A 22 -23.18 -22.83 11.70
C GLY A 22 -22.67 -22.88 10.26
N ILE A 23 -21.36 -23.04 10.09
CA ILE A 23 -20.71 -23.23 8.78
C ILE A 23 -21.28 -24.46 8.07
N ALA A 24 -21.37 -25.60 8.77
CA ALA A 24 -21.89 -26.84 8.19
C ALA A 24 -23.38 -26.80 7.83
N ALA A 25 -24.17 -25.94 8.49
CA ALA A 25 -25.59 -25.78 8.23
C ALA A 25 -25.89 -24.84 7.04
N ASP A 26 -24.92 -24.03 6.59
CA ASP A 26 -25.09 -23.09 5.49
C ASP A 26 -24.64 -23.72 4.15
N PRO A 27 -25.58 -24.04 3.23
CA PRO A 27 -25.25 -24.63 1.94
C PRO A 27 -24.50 -23.68 1.00
N ASP A 28 -24.53 -22.37 1.25
CA ASP A 28 -23.82 -21.36 0.45
C ASP A 28 -22.41 -21.08 0.98
N THR A 29 -22.06 -21.59 2.17
CA THR A 29 -20.73 -21.40 2.73
C THR A 29 -19.69 -22.22 1.96
N PHE A 30 -18.67 -21.52 1.44
CA PHE A 30 -17.52 -22.13 0.79
C PHE A 30 -16.32 -22.18 1.73
N GLU A 31 -15.95 -23.39 2.17
CA GLU A 31 -14.72 -23.65 2.89
C GLU A 31 -13.61 -24.08 1.93
N ALA A 32 -12.63 -23.20 1.73
CA ALA A 32 -11.48 -23.51 0.88
C ALA A 32 -10.65 -24.65 1.48
N SER A 33 -10.50 -25.76 0.74
CA SER A 33 -9.64 -26.86 1.14
C SER A 33 -8.16 -26.52 0.95
N ALA A 34 -7.28 -27.34 1.55
CA ALA A 34 -5.85 -27.23 1.31
C ALA A 34 -5.47 -27.37 -0.19
N ALA A 35 -6.25 -28.14 -0.96
CA ALA A 35 -6.06 -28.27 -2.40
C ALA A 35 -6.45 -26.99 -3.14
N ASP A 36 -7.54 -26.33 -2.73
CA ASP A 36 -7.99 -25.06 -3.29
C ASP A 36 -6.97 -23.95 -3.05
N PHE A 37 -6.45 -23.86 -1.82
CA PHE A 37 -5.38 -22.91 -1.49
C PHE A 37 -4.13 -23.13 -2.34
N LYS A 38 -3.78 -24.38 -2.64
CA LYS A 38 -2.63 -24.71 -3.50
C LYS A 38 -2.88 -24.34 -4.97
N ALA A 39 -4.14 -24.40 -5.42
CA ALA A 39 -4.54 -24.08 -6.78
C ALA A 39 -4.77 -22.58 -7.01
N MET A 40 -5.02 -21.79 -5.96
CA MET A 40 -5.21 -20.34 -6.06
C MET A 40 -3.96 -19.65 -6.60
N LYS A 41 -4.11 -18.95 -7.73
CA LYS A 41 -3.06 -18.10 -8.27
C LYS A 41 -2.97 -16.83 -7.43
N PRO A 42 -1.77 -16.37 -7.03
CA PRO A 42 -1.64 -15.10 -6.35
C PRO A 42 -2.19 -14.00 -7.25
N MET A 43 -3.14 -13.21 -6.73
CA MET A 43 -3.57 -11.99 -7.38
C MET A 43 -2.36 -11.06 -7.46
N ARG A 44 -1.71 -11.03 -8.62
CA ARG A 44 -0.62 -10.09 -8.90
C ARG A 44 -1.28 -8.70 -8.95
N GLY A 45 -0.89 -7.84 -8.01
CA GLY A 45 -1.35 -6.45 -7.96
C GLY A 45 -0.94 -5.65 -9.19
N ARG A 46 -1.16 -4.32 -9.13
CA ARG A 46 -0.81 -3.39 -10.22
C ARG A 46 0.61 -3.68 -10.75
N PRO A 47 0.81 -3.76 -12.08
CA PRO A 47 2.14 -3.93 -12.67
C PRO A 47 3.13 -2.90 -12.12
N LYS A 48 4.36 -3.34 -11.85
CA LYS A 48 5.42 -2.42 -11.39
C LYS A 48 5.63 -1.33 -12.44
N ALA A 49 5.69 -0.08 -12.01
CA ALA A 49 6.03 1.04 -12.90
C ALA A 49 7.44 0.84 -13.47
N GLN A 50 7.62 1.11 -14.77
CA GLN A 50 8.93 0.97 -15.43
C GLN A 50 9.98 1.94 -14.89
N SER A 51 9.54 3.14 -14.50
CA SER A 51 10.38 4.15 -13.85
C SER A 51 9.69 4.69 -12.61
N THR A 52 10.28 4.48 -11.44
CA THR A 52 9.81 5.05 -10.19
C THR A 52 10.55 6.35 -9.88
N LYS A 53 9.84 7.31 -9.27
CA LYS A 53 10.50 8.47 -8.66
C LYS A 53 11.49 7.96 -7.60
N ARG A 54 12.69 8.53 -7.57
CA ARG A 54 13.69 8.20 -6.54
C ARG A 54 13.52 9.18 -5.39
N PRO A 55 13.34 8.73 -4.13
CA PRO A 55 13.38 9.63 -2.99
C PRO A 55 14.81 10.14 -2.82
N VAL A 56 14.98 11.47 -2.83
CA VAL A 56 16.27 12.12 -2.62
C VAL A 56 16.11 13.17 -1.54
N THR A 57 17.03 13.20 -0.59
CA THR A 57 17.12 14.26 0.42
C THR A 57 18.07 15.34 -0.08
N ILE A 58 17.52 16.51 -0.43
CA ILE A 58 18.29 17.69 -0.83
C ILE A 58 17.93 18.87 0.07
N ARG A 59 18.86 19.80 0.24
CA ARG A 59 18.58 21.11 0.85
C ARG A 59 18.32 22.11 -0.27
N LEU A 60 17.27 22.88 -0.11
CA LEU A 60 16.87 23.98 -1.00
C LEU A 60 16.84 25.26 -0.18
N ASP A 61 17.03 26.40 -0.84
CA ASP A 61 16.92 27.70 -0.18
C ASP A 61 15.50 27.92 0.35
N ALA A 62 15.39 28.59 1.50
CA ALA A 62 14.11 28.81 2.19
C ALA A 62 13.11 29.54 1.29
N GLU A 63 13.55 30.58 0.58
CA GLU A 63 12.71 31.36 -0.34
C GLU A 63 12.08 30.50 -1.44
N VAL A 64 12.80 29.48 -1.93
CA VAL A 64 12.29 28.57 -2.96
C VAL A 64 11.21 27.68 -2.36
N VAL A 65 11.47 27.08 -1.19
CA VAL A 65 10.50 26.20 -0.52
C VAL A 65 9.22 26.97 -0.20
N ASP A 66 9.36 28.17 0.37
CA ASP A 66 8.25 29.03 0.75
C ASP A 66 7.39 29.42 -0.47
N ALA A 67 8.02 29.81 -1.58
CA ALA A 67 7.32 30.17 -2.82
C ALA A 67 6.47 29.01 -3.36
N PHE A 68 6.98 27.77 -3.32
CA PHE A 68 6.20 26.61 -3.78
C PHE A 68 5.10 26.22 -2.79
N GLN A 69 5.39 26.25 -1.48
CA GLN A 69 4.44 25.90 -0.42
C GLN A 69 3.24 26.85 -0.35
N LEU A 70 3.43 28.14 -0.63
CA LEU A 70 2.34 29.12 -0.70
C LEU A 70 1.25 28.73 -1.71
N GLY A 71 1.59 27.98 -2.76
CA GLY A 71 0.62 27.48 -3.72
C GLY A 71 -0.17 26.23 -3.26
N GLY A 72 0.00 25.80 -2.02
CA GLY A 72 -0.80 24.73 -1.41
C GLY A 72 -0.45 23.31 -1.84
N GLU A 73 -1.46 22.44 -1.85
CA GLU A 73 -1.31 21.02 -2.16
C GLU A 73 -0.58 20.77 -3.50
N GLY A 74 0.26 19.75 -3.54
CA GLY A 74 1.02 19.41 -4.74
C GLY A 74 2.23 20.31 -5.02
N TRP A 75 2.67 21.14 -4.07
CA TRP A 75 3.88 21.97 -4.23
C TRP A 75 5.14 21.14 -4.56
N GLN A 76 5.27 19.94 -3.98
CA GLN A 76 6.37 19.00 -4.30
C GLN A 76 6.31 18.49 -5.75
N THR A 77 5.11 18.32 -6.30
CA THR A 77 4.94 17.95 -7.71
C THR A 77 5.34 19.12 -8.61
N ARG A 78 4.93 20.35 -8.26
CA ARG A 78 5.27 21.56 -9.01
C ARG A 78 6.78 21.82 -9.05
N ILE A 79 7.48 21.72 -7.91
CA ILE A 79 8.93 21.90 -7.89
C ILE A 79 9.65 20.82 -8.71
N ASN A 80 9.16 19.57 -8.70
CA ASN A 80 9.71 18.50 -9.53
C ASN A 80 9.55 18.78 -11.04
N GLU A 81 8.40 19.33 -11.48
CA GLU A 81 8.22 19.68 -12.90
C GLU A 81 9.15 20.83 -13.33
N VAL A 82 9.41 21.81 -12.45
CA VAL A 82 10.40 22.88 -12.73
C VAL A 82 11.81 22.30 -12.88
N LEU A 83 12.23 21.41 -11.98
CA LEU A 83 13.53 20.75 -12.08
C LEU A 83 13.65 19.90 -13.35
N LYS A 84 12.58 19.21 -13.73
CA LYS A 84 12.51 18.41 -14.95
C LYS A 84 12.62 19.28 -16.21
N ASP A 85 11.89 20.40 -16.25
CA ASP A 85 11.95 21.37 -17.35
C ASP A 85 13.36 21.98 -17.47
N TYR A 86 13.98 22.34 -16.35
CA TYR A 86 15.37 22.81 -16.32
C TYR A 86 16.34 21.79 -16.96
N VAL A 87 16.25 20.51 -16.56
CA VAL A 87 17.07 19.42 -17.12
C VAL A 87 16.81 19.21 -18.62
N GLN A 88 15.57 19.34 -19.08
CA GLN A 88 15.23 19.21 -20.50
C GLN A 88 15.82 20.34 -21.34
N LYS A 89 15.75 21.58 -20.84
CA LYS A 89 16.27 22.79 -21.50
C LYS A 89 17.79 22.84 -21.52
N HIS A 90 18.43 22.36 -20.46
CA HIS A 90 19.87 22.40 -20.27
C HIS A 90 20.47 21.00 -20.31
N LYS A 91 19.99 20.14 -21.23
CA LYS A 91 20.60 18.82 -21.43
C LYS A 91 22.10 19.01 -21.69
N VAL A 92 22.89 18.81 -20.64
CA VAL A 92 24.33 18.63 -20.74
C VAL A 92 24.50 17.30 -21.47
N ALA A 93 25.11 17.36 -22.65
CA ALA A 93 25.48 16.19 -23.44
C ALA A 93 26.40 15.27 -22.62
#